data_AF-A0A258FJ13-F1
#
_entry.id   AF-A0A258FJ13-F1
#
_cell.length_a   1.000
_cell.length_b   1.000
_cell.length_c   1.000
_cell.angle_alpha   90.00
_cell.angle_beta   90.00
_cell.angle_gamma   90.00
#
_symmetry.space_group_name_H-M   'P 1'
#
loop_
_entity.id
_entity.type
_entity.pdbx_description
1 polymer ?
#
loop_
_entity_poly.entity_id
_entity_poly.type
_entity_poly.pdbx_seq_one_letter_code
_entity_poly.pdbx_strand_id
1 'polypeptide(L)'
;MAKRKITPGVWISAVFGVAIVVGAGMVFSGALRSTAAPDDRGICFRMIGGEENPRYVELAKNVANLETCAAHLERLFLQAGGTVAGAYQGRFIFVDSKAIRSATSLEGSRWQIFFGPQRAALDKRLMEGTNVPTTFTMPAR
;
A
#
# COMPACT_ATOMS: atom_id res chain seq x y z
N MET A 1 -24.52 47.21 0.79
CA MET A 1 -23.89 48.13 1.75
C MET A 1 -23.78 47.45 3.11
N ALA A 2 -22.66 47.65 3.79
CA ALA A 2 -22.22 46.89 4.96
C ALA A 2 -22.80 47.37 6.30
N LYS A 3 -22.95 46.45 7.27
CA LYS A 3 -22.36 46.61 8.61
C LYS A 3 -22.41 45.30 9.42
N ARG A 4 -21.23 44.76 9.69
CA ARG A 4 -20.97 43.79 10.77
C ARG A 4 -21.17 44.49 12.12
N LYS A 5 -21.67 43.78 13.14
CA LYS A 5 -21.34 44.07 14.54
C LYS A 5 -21.06 42.75 15.27
N ILE A 6 -19.96 42.79 16.01
CA ILE A 6 -19.23 41.69 16.64
C ILE A 6 -19.21 41.99 18.14
N THR A 7 -19.57 40.98 18.98
CA THR A 7 -19.21 40.75 20.42
C THR A 7 -19.65 41.79 21.48
N PRO A 8 -19.48 41.56 22.81
CA PRO A 8 -19.15 40.34 23.61
C PRO A 8 -20.08 40.14 24.85
N GLY A 9 -19.91 39.03 25.58
CA GLY A 9 -19.95 39.09 27.05
C GLY A 9 -21.25 38.73 27.78
N VAL A 10 -21.23 37.53 28.38
CA VAL A 10 -21.59 37.23 29.79
C VAL A 10 -22.90 37.81 30.32
N TRP A 11 -23.92 36.97 30.54
CA TRP A 11 -24.75 37.02 31.74
C TRP A 11 -25.15 35.60 32.16
N ILE A 12 -24.51 35.14 33.23
CA ILE A 12 -24.81 33.90 33.97
C ILE A 12 -26.04 34.17 34.83
N SER A 13 -27.09 33.34 34.71
CA SER A 13 -28.13 33.12 35.73
C SER A 13 -28.87 31.84 35.32
N ALA A 14 -28.42 30.67 35.74
CA ALA A 14 -28.76 29.99 37.00
C ALA A 14 -29.99 29.07 36.87
N VAL A 15 -29.74 27.81 37.27
CA VAL A 15 -30.66 26.78 37.79
C VAL A 15 -31.57 26.04 36.80
N PHE A 16 -31.23 24.78 36.48
CA PHE A 16 -31.83 23.56 37.06
C PHE A 16 -31.32 22.35 36.26
N GLY A 17 -30.76 21.38 37.00
CA GLY A 17 -29.81 20.42 36.46
C GLY A 17 -30.38 19.38 35.50
N VAL A 18 -29.52 18.90 34.60
CA VAL A 18 -29.56 17.55 34.04
C VAL A 18 -28.13 17.09 33.76
N ALA A 19 -27.77 16.01 34.45
CA ALA A 19 -26.72 15.01 34.20
C ALA A 19 -25.55 15.38 33.27
N ILE A 20 -24.38 15.53 33.90
CA ILE A 20 -23.09 15.22 33.29
C ILE A 20 -23.13 13.73 32.87
N VAL A 21 -23.24 13.46 31.58
CA VAL A 21 -22.85 12.16 31.03
C VAL A 21 -21.46 12.35 30.46
N VAL A 22 -20.44 12.16 31.31
CA VAL A 22 -19.07 11.89 30.85
C VAL A 22 -19.10 10.51 30.22
N GLY A 23 -19.51 10.46 28.95
CA GLY A 23 -19.30 9.32 28.10
C GLY A 23 -17.82 9.29 27.73
N ALA A 24 -16.98 8.72 28.59
CA ALA A 24 -15.64 8.30 28.23
C ALA A 24 -15.75 7.09 27.29
N GLY A 25 -16.17 7.34 26.05
CA GLY A 25 -16.00 6.41 24.96
C GLY A 25 -14.51 6.39 24.64
N MET A 26 -13.77 5.45 25.24
CA MET A 26 -12.48 5.04 24.69
C MET A 26 -12.76 4.51 23.29
N VAL A 27 -12.64 5.38 22.30
CA VAL A 27 -12.58 4.98 20.90
C VAL A 27 -11.25 4.26 20.78
N PHE A 28 -11.27 2.94 20.96
CA PHE A 28 -10.20 2.08 20.49
C PHE A 28 -10.13 2.34 18.99
N SER A 29 -9.22 3.22 18.57
CA SER A 29 -8.72 3.26 17.21
C SER A 29 -7.95 1.97 17.00
N GLY A 30 -8.68 0.84 16.96
CA GLY A 30 -8.17 -0.36 16.35
C GLY A 30 -7.79 0.06 14.95
N ALA A 31 -6.48 0.15 14.70
CA ALA A 31 -5.94 0.34 13.38
C ALA A 31 -6.68 -0.66 12.50
N LEU A 32 -7.63 -0.16 11.71
CA LEU A 32 -8.38 -0.97 10.77
C LEU A 32 -7.31 -1.61 9.92
N ARG A 33 -7.09 -2.91 10.14
CA ARG A 33 -6.21 -3.71 9.31
C ARG A 33 -6.85 -3.65 7.94
N SER A 34 -6.34 -2.72 7.12
CA SER A 34 -6.90 -2.48 5.81
C SER A 34 -6.53 -3.70 5.00
N THR A 35 -7.50 -4.58 4.78
CA THR A 35 -7.39 -5.64 3.78
C THR A 35 -7.29 -5.05 2.38
N ALA A 36 -7.55 -3.75 2.21
CA ALA A 36 -7.30 -3.03 0.99
C ALA A 36 -5.81 -2.77 0.76
N ALA A 37 -5.39 -2.86 -0.51
CA ALA A 37 -4.06 -2.47 -0.93
C ALA A 37 -3.87 -0.95 -0.75
N PRO A 38 -2.74 -0.50 -0.17
CA PRO A 38 -2.39 0.92 -0.13
C PRO A 38 -2.37 1.53 -1.53
N ASP A 39 -2.90 2.74 -1.67
CA ASP A 39 -2.97 3.46 -2.95
C ASP A 39 -1.92 4.58 -3.10
N ASP A 40 -1.02 4.73 -2.11
CA ASP A 40 0.00 5.77 -2.12
C ASP A 40 0.80 5.77 -3.40
N ARG A 41 0.83 6.93 -4.07
CA ARG A 41 1.43 7.04 -5.39
C ARG A 41 2.95 6.91 -5.33
N GLY A 42 3.46 6.05 -6.20
CA GLY A 42 4.90 5.83 -6.36
C GLY A 42 5.57 5.10 -5.20
N ILE A 43 4.80 4.52 -4.26
CA ILE A 43 5.33 3.72 -3.16
C ILE A 43 5.04 2.24 -3.44
N CYS A 44 6.09 1.43 -3.42
CA CYS A 44 5.99 -0.02 -3.47
C CYS A 44 5.99 -0.57 -2.05
N PHE A 45 4.96 -1.34 -1.72
CA PHE A 45 4.81 -1.96 -0.41
C PHE A 45 5.08 -3.46 -0.49
N ARG A 46 5.72 -4.01 0.55
CA ARG A 46 5.80 -5.43 0.83
C ARG A 46 4.70 -5.81 1.81
N MET A 47 3.99 -6.88 1.51
CA MET A 47 3.02 -7.51 2.40
C MET A 47 3.72 -8.52 3.31
N ILE A 48 3.51 -8.39 4.61
CA ILE A 48 3.95 -9.33 5.63
C ILE A 48 2.73 -9.88 6.38
N GLY A 49 2.80 -11.13 6.86
CA GLY A 49 1.66 -11.79 7.52
C GLY A 49 0.70 -12.52 6.58
N GLY A 50 0.99 -12.55 5.28
CA GLY A 50 0.19 -13.28 4.29
C GLY A 50 -1.17 -12.63 4.00
N GLU A 51 -2.05 -13.38 3.33
CA GLU A 51 -3.36 -12.87 2.88
C GLU A 51 -4.38 -12.74 4.02
N GLU A 52 -4.24 -13.53 5.09
CA GLU A 52 -5.16 -13.54 6.24
C GLU A 52 -5.02 -12.30 7.14
N ASN A 53 -3.79 -11.79 7.29
CA ASN A 53 -3.52 -10.62 8.12
C ASN A 53 -2.46 -9.72 7.46
N PRO A 54 -2.82 -9.08 6.33
CA PRO A 54 -1.87 -8.33 5.53
C PRO A 54 -1.44 -7.08 6.30
N ARG A 55 -0.12 -6.91 6.45
CA ARG A 55 0.51 -5.67 6.88
C ARG A 55 1.44 -5.19 5.78
N TYR A 56 1.40 -3.89 5.48
CA TYR A 56 2.18 -3.30 4.40
C TYR A 56 3.36 -2.52 4.97
N VAL A 57 4.56 -2.83 4.47
CA VAL A 57 5.80 -2.14 4.81
C VAL A 57 6.35 -1.50 3.54
N GLU A 58 6.78 -0.24 3.63
CA GLU A 58 7.41 0.45 2.52
C GLU A 58 8.68 -0.30 2.10
N LEU A 59 8.74 -0.70 0.82
CA LEU A 59 9.88 -1.39 0.23
C LEU A 59 10.72 -0.42 -0.61
N ALA A 60 10.06 0.41 -1.42
CA ALA A 60 10.71 1.38 -2.29
C ALA A 60 9.80 2.60 -2.53
N LYS A 61 10.41 3.76 -2.75
CA LYS A 61 9.74 5.03 -3.10
C LYS A 61 10.15 5.48 -4.49
N ASN A 62 9.36 6.38 -5.08
CA ASN A 62 9.56 6.89 -6.45
C ASN A 62 9.57 5.77 -7.51
N VAL A 63 8.76 4.75 -7.31
CA VAL A 63 8.57 3.67 -8.26
C VAL A 63 7.63 4.16 -9.37
N ALA A 64 8.04 4.04 -10.64
CA ALA A 64 7.27 4.59 -11.75
C ALA A 64 6.00 3.79 -12.06
N ASN A 65 6.09 2.46 -12.01
CA ASN A 65 5.01 1.58 -12.44
C ASN A 65 4.97 0.28 -11.63
N LEU A 66 3.91 -0.50 -11.87
CA LEU A 66 3.62 -1.72 -11.15
C LEU A 66 4.70 -2.79 -11.40
N GLU A 67 5.24 -2.83 -12.62
CA GLU A 67 6.28 -3.76 -13.07
C GLU A 67 7.60 -3.55 -12.31
N THR A 68 7.98 -2.29 -12.07
CA THR A 68 9.15 -1.95 -11.26
C THR A 68 8.94 -2.38 -9.81
N CYS A 69 7.74 -2.19 -9.24
CA CYS A 69 7.44 -2.71 -7.89
C CYS A 69 7.51 -4.24 -7.84
N ALA A 70 6.96 -4.92 -8.85
CA ALA A 70 7.08 -6.37 -9.01
C ALA A 70 8.54 -6.84 -9.06
N ALA A 71 9.42 -6.13 -9.76
CA ALA A 71 10.85 -6.43 -9.80
C ALA A 71 11.54 -6.26 -8.43
N HIS A 72 11.15 -5.27 -7.64
CA HIS A 72 11.64 -5.14 -6.26
C HIS A 72 11.22 -6.32 -5.37
N LEU A 73 9.97 -6.79 -5.51
CA LEU A 73 9.48 -7.96 -4.79
C LEU A 73 10.14 -9.26 -5.28
N GLU A 74 10.41 -9.41 -6.58
CA GLU A 74 11.17 -10.54 -7.13
C GLU A 74 12.57 -10.61 -6.54
N ARG A 75 13.25 -9.46 -6.39
CA ARG A 75 14.56 -9.43 -5.75
C ARG A 75 14.50 -9.96 -4.32
N LEU A 76 13.45 -9.64 -3.56
CA LEU A 76 13.23 -10.21 -2.24
C LEU A 76 12.92 -11.71 -2.29
N PHE A 77 12.14 -12.17 -3.27
CA PHE A 77 11.86 -13.58 -3.49
C PHE A 77 13.16 -14.37 -3.74
N LEU A 78 14.04 -13.85 -4.59
CA LEU A 78 15.34 -14.46 -4.89
C LEU A 78 16.30 -14.46 -3.68
N GLN A 79 16.20 -13.45 -2.83
CA GLN A 79 17.02 -13.35 -1.61
C GLN A 79 16.50 -14.23 -0.46
N ALA A 80 15.18 -14.29 -0.27
CA ALA A 80 14.55 -15.00 0.84
C ALA A 80 14.18 -16.45 0.51
N GLY A 81 14.03 -16.81 -0.77
CA GLY A 81 13.68 -18.15 -1.24
C GLY A 81 12.25 -18.59 -0.94
N GLY A 82 11.34 -17.67 -0.61
CA GLY A 82 9.95 -17.95 -0.28
C GLY A 82 8.98 -17.01 -0.99
N THR A 83 7.70 -17.36 -1.03
CA THR A 83 6.67 -16.53 -1.67
C THR A 83 6.62 -15.13 -1.04
N VAL A 84 6.58 -14.11 -1.89
CA VAL A 84 6.52 -12.71 -1.46
C VAL A 84 5.27 -12.10 -2.06
N ALA A 85 4.61 -11.23 -1.29
CA ALA A 85 3.51 -10.44 -1.79
C ALA A 85 3.74 -8.97 -1.43
N GLY A 86 3.00 -8.10 -2.10
CA GLY A 86 3.10 -6.66 -1.94
C GLY A 86 1.93 -5.94 -2.58
N ALA A 87 2.03 -4.61 -2.59
CA ALA A 87 1.01 -3.75 -3.15
C ALA A 87 1.62 -2.49 -3.77
N TYR A 88 0.93 -1.97 -4.79
CA TYR A 88 1.26 -0.74 -5.48
C TYR A 88 0.00 -0.07 -6.01
N GLN A 89 -0.26 1.18 -5.60
CA GLN A 89 -1.37 2.02 -6.09
C GLN A 89 -2.73 1.28 -6.15
N GLY A 90 -3.11 0.61 -5.05
CA GLY A 90 -4.38 -0.09 -4.92
C GLY A 90 -4.42 -1.47 -5.61
N ARG A 91 -3.29 -1.97 -6.10
CA ARG A 91 -3.17 -3.31 -6.71
C ARG A 91 -2.24 -4.18 -5.89
N PHE A 92 -2.61 -5.46 -5.78
CA PHE A 92 -1.80 -6.48 -5.15
C PHE A 92 -0.83 -7.07 -6.15
N ILE A 93 0.35 -7.45 -5.66
CA ILE A 93 1.38 -8.15 -6.43
C ILE A 93 1.78 -9.40 -5.65
N PHE A 94 1.78 -10.54 -6.32
CA PHE A 94 2.11 -11.83 -5.75
C PHE A 94 3.26 -12.44 -6.55
N VAL A 95 4.31 -12.81 -5.83
CA VAL A 95 5.51 -13.42 -6.37
C VAL A 95 5.63 -14.82 -5.78
N ASP A 96 5.52 -15.81 -6.65
CA ASP A 96 5.70 -17.23 -6.30
C ASP A 96 6.69 -17.89 -7.26
N SER A 97 6.93 -19.20 -7.15
CA SER A 97 7.89 -19.90 -8.00
C SER A 97 7.47 -20.01 -9.47
N LYS A 98 6.19 -19.83 -9.80
CA LYS A 98 5.66 -19.99 -11.16
C LYS A 98 5.66 -18.66 -11.92
N ALA A 99 5.15 -17.60 -11.31
CA ALA A 99 4.99 -16.31 -11.98
C ALA A 99 4.92 -15.14 -10.99
N ILE A 100 5.10 -13.93 -11.52
CA ILE A 100 4.73 -12.69 -10.85
C ILE A 100 3.35 -12.28 -11.34
N ARG A 101 2.41 -12.11 -10.42
CA ARG A 101 0.99 -11.84 -10.71
C ARG A 101 0.51 -10.56 -10.04
N SER A 102 -0.48 -9.88 -10.61
CA SER A 102 -1.22 -8.82 -9.92
C SER A 102 -2.71 -9.09 -9.86
N ALA A 103 -3.36 -8.50 -8.86
CA ALA A 103 -4.81 -8.48 -8.75
C ALA A 103 -5.29 -7.14 -8.19
N THR A 104 -6.57 -6.85 -8.38
CA THR A 104 -7.23 -5.67 -7.79
C THR A 104 -7.74 -5.95 -6.37
N SER A 105 -7.89 -7.23 -6.01
CA SER A 105 -8.27 -7.71 -4.67
C SER A 105 -7.46 -8.96 -4.30
N LEU A 106 -7.39 -9.31 -3.02
CA LEU A 106 -6.65 -10.49 -2.53
C LEU A 106 -7.19 -11.80 -3.14
N GLU A 107 -8.51 -11.95 -3.16
CA GLU A 107 -9.25 -13.12 -3.64
C GLU A 107 -9.66 -13.00 -5.12
N GLY A 108 -9.26 -11.92 -5.79
CA GLY A 108 -9.65 -11.64 -7.16
C GLY A 108 -8.87 -12.43 -8.21
N SER A 109 -9.29 -12.30 -9.47
CA SER A 109 -8.54 -12.84 -10.60
C SER A 109 -7.13 -12.25 -10.65
N ARG A 110 -6.14 -13.13 -10.77
CA ARG A 110 -4.72 -12.78 -10.77
C ARG A 110 -4.17 -12.81 -12.19
N TRP A 111 -3.67 -11.69 -12.68
CA TRP A 111 -3.07 -11.53 -14.00
C TRP A 111 -1.56 -11.66 -13.94
N GLN A 112 -0.99 -12.44 -14.85
CA GLN A 112 0.46 -12.64 -14.92
C GLN A 112 1.13 -11.43 -15.57
N ILE A 113 2.14 -10.89 -14.89
CA ILE A 113 2.94 -9.75 -15.35
C ILE A 113 4.26 -10.26 -15.94
N PHE A 114 4.91 -11.18 -15.22
CA PHE A 114 6.15 -11.82 -15.66
C PHE A 114 6.01 -13.34 -15.52
N PHE A 115 6.30 -14.06 -16.60
CA PHE A 115 6.23 -15.51 -16.64
C PHE A 115 7.24 -16.09 -17.64
N GLY A 116 7.63 -17.35 -17.42
CA GLY A 116 8.50 -18.10 -18.34
C GLY A 116 9.81 -17.38 -18.68
N PRO A 117 10.20 -17.27 -19.97
CA PRO A 117 11.47 -16.65 -20.38
C PRO A 117 11.62 -15.19 -19.95
N GLN A 118 10.51 -14.45 -19.85
CA GLN A 118 10.52 -13.04 -19.47
C GLN A 118 10.97 -12.85 -18.01
N ARG A 119 10.53 -13.75 -17.13
CA ARG A 119 10.97 -13.77 -15.73
C ARG A 119 12.44 -14.16 -15.62
N ALA A 120 12.88 -15.20 -16.32
CA ALA A 120 14.29 -15.61 -16.30
C ALA A 120 15.24 -14.47 -16.71
N ALA A 121 14.84 -13.64 -17.68
CA ALA A 121 15.60 -12.45 -18.07
C ALA A 121 15.60 -11.35 -16.98
N LEU A 122 14.52 -11.20 -16.22
CA LEU A 122 14.47 -10.32 -15.05
C LEU A 122 15.40 -10.83 -13.94
N ASP A 123 15.31 -12.10 -13.60
CA ASP A 123 16.08 -12.73 -12.52
C ASP A 123 17.59 -12.58 -12.77
N LYS A 124 18.03 -12.85 -14.02
CA LYS A 124 19.41 -12.64 -14.44
C LYS A 124 19.88 -11.20 -14.18
N ARG A 125 19.11 -10.20 -14.59
CA ARG A 125 19.44 -8.77 -14.37
C ARG A 125 19.52 -8.41 -12.89
N LEU A 126 18.62 -8.97 -12.07
CA LEU A 126 18.59 -8.73 -10.63
C LEU A 126 19.78 -9.38 -9.92
N MET A 127 20.21 -10.57 -10.36
CA MET A 127 21.38 -11.28 -9.82
C MET A 127 22.70 -10.63 -10.23
N GLU A 128 22.79 -10.09 -11.45
CA GLU A 128 23.96 -9.36 -11.96
C GLU A 128 24.16 -7.99 -11.27
N GLY A 129 23.30 -7.62 -10.32
CA GLY A 129 23.45 -6.40 -9.53
C GLY A 129 23.11 -5.11 -10.27
N THR A 130 22.58 -5.20 -11.50
CA THR A 130 22.03 -4.03 -12.19
C THR A 130 20.86 -3.49 -11.37
N ASN A 131 20.91 -2.20 -11.00
CA ASN A 131 19.83 -1.55 -10.28
C ASN A 131 18.53 -1.75 -11.05
N VAL A 132 17.44 -2.09 -10.35
CA VAL A 132 16.10 -2.14 -10.96
C VAL A 132 15.88 -0.77 -11.60
N PRO A 133 15.73 -0.68 -12.93
CA PRO A 133 15.55 0.61 -13.54
C PRO A 133 14.23 1.19 -13.02
N THR A 134 14.30 2.38 -12.44
CA THR A 134 13.12 3.15 -12.02
C THR A 134 12.18 3.43 -13.19
N THR A 135 12.66 3.27 -14.43
CA THR A 135 11.87 3.34 -15.66
C THR A 135 12.14 2.11 -16.52
N PHE A 136 11.18 1.20 -16.62
CA PHE A 136 11.17 0.20 -17.68
C PHE A 136 10.84 0.90 -19.00
N THR A 137 11.81 1.59 -19.60
CA THR A 137 11.67 2.14 -20.95
C THR A 137 11.66 0.97 -21.92
N MET A 138 10.50 0.66 -22.50
CA MET A 138 10.42 -0.26 -23.63
C MET A 138 11.29 0.29 -24.76
N PRO A 139 12.20 -0.49 -25.36
CA PRO A 139 12.90 -0.06 -26.57
C PRO A 139 11.86 0.09 -27.69
N ALA A 140 11.74 1.29 -28.24
CA ALA A 140 11.03 1.51 -29.48
C ALA A 140 11.71 0.68 -30.58
N ARG A 141 10.95 -0.20 -31.22
CA ARG A 141 11.37 -0.89 -32.44
C ARG A 141 11.40 0.08 -33.60
#